data_AF-A0AAD3TY36-F1
#
_entry.id   AF-A0AAD3TY36-F1
#
_cell.length_a   1.000
_cell.length_b   1.000
_cell.length_c   1.000
_cell.angle_alpha   90.00
_cell.angle_beta   90.00
_cell.angle_gamma   90.00
#
_symmetry.space_group_name_H-M   'P 1'
#
loop_
_entity.id
_entity.type
_entity.pdbx_description
1 polymer ?
#
loop_
_entity_poly.entity_id
_entity_poly.type
_entity_poly.pdbx_seq_one_letter_code
_entity_poly.pdbx_strand_id
1 'polypeptide(L)'
;MDYLTVFATRSLVLFPRTCASAAPLFSSPRTLTPPPVEMPLYALMRDDTHCAWYLVDQLLEAPRAAGAVARELEMEAEVLVWEQIDRAKMFGRALALLFGSASDVGEDELRELAATHGLGLAAPVGGLLPAVQRQYHEDVPAVLA
;
A
#
# COMPACT_ATOMS: atom_id res chain seq x y z
N MET A 1 8.58 9.42 -17.24
CA MET A 1 7.83 8.17 -17.50
C MET A 1 6.41 8.50 -17.96
N ASP A 2 5.82 7.70 -18.86
CA ASP A 2 4.40 7.83 -19.24
C ASP A 2 3.44 7.23 -18.19
N TYR A 3 2.16 7.59 -18.28
CA TYR A 3 1.12 7.18 -17.32
C TYR A 3 1.01 5.67 -17.16
N LEU A 4 1.01 4.91 -18.26
CA LEU A 4 0.85 3.46 -18.23
C LEU A 4 2.09 2.79 -17.65
N THR A 5 3.27 3.29 -17.99
CA THR A 5 4.53 2.83 -17.37
C THR A 5 4.50 3.03 -15.86
N VAL A 6 4.11 4.21 -15.38
CA VAL A 6 4.00 4.47 -13.93
C VAL A 6 2.97 3.52 -13.29
N PHE A 7 1.79 3.40 -13.88
CA PHE A 7 0.70 2.58 -13.34
C PHE A 7 1.07 1.09 -13.26
N ALA A 8 1.78 0.57 -14.27
CA ALA A 8 2.12 -0.85 -14.37
C ALA A 8 3.36 -1.24 -13.55
N THR A 9 4.33 -0.34 -13.40
CA THR A 9 5.65 -0.68 -12.86
C THR A 9 5.92 -0.13 -11.46
N ARG A 10 5.14 0.85 -10.99
CA ARG A 10 5.40 1.50 -9.71
C ARG A 10 4.55 0.91 -8.59
N SER A 11 5.16 0.84 -7.43
CA SER A 11 4.54 0.47 -6.17
C SER A 11 4.51 1.68 -5.24
N LEU A 12 3.45 1.75 -4.46
CA LEU A 12 3.29 2.72 -3.38
C LEU A 12 3.70 2.06 -2.06
N VAL A 13 4.28 2.84 -1.16
CA VAL A 13 4.53 2.43 0.21
C VAL A 13 3.37 2.95 1.05
N LEU A 14 2.52 2.04 1.51
CA LEU A 14 1.48 2.31 2.49
C LEU A 14 2.10 2.33 3.89
N PHE A 15 1.52 3.13 4.79
CA PHE A 15 2.06 3.31 6.15
C PHE A 15 3.55 3.70 6.17
N PRO A 16 3.98 4.72 5.39
CA PRO A 16 5.38 5.14 5.40
C PRO A 16 5.78 5.53 6.82
N ARG A 17 6.99 5.13 7.24
CA ARG A 17 7.59 5.62 8.50
C ARG A 17 7.84 7.11 8.32
N THR A 18 6.87 7.94 8.65
CA THR A 18 7.11 9.37 8.75
C THR A 18 8.10 9.56 9.90
N CYS A 19 9.30 10.05 9.58
CA CYS A 19 10.21 10.63 10.56
C CYS A 19 9.59 11.92 11.10
N ALA A 20 8.49 11.81 11.85
CA ALA A 20 7.81 12.93 12.49
C ALA A 20 7.00 12.42 13.69
N SER A 21 7.70 11.92 14.71
CA SER A 21 7.49 12.32 16.11
C SER A 21 8.43 11.51 17.01
N ALA A 22 9.60 12.09 17.29
CA ALA A 22 10.36 11.72 18.47
C ALA A 22 9.60 12.27 19.70
N ALA A 23 8.67 11.49 20.24
CA ALA A 23 8.14 11.69 21.57
C ALA A 23 7.96 10.31 22.24
N PRO A 24 8.93 9.86 23.06
CA PRO A 24 8.77 8.65 23.84
C PRO A 24 8.19 9.04 25.20
N LEU A 25 6.93 9.50 25.28
CA LEU A 25 6.34 9.78 26.58
C LEU A 25 4.85 9.45 26.59
N PHE A 26 4.50 8.59 27.54
CA PHE A 26 3.16 8.17 27.98
C PHE A 26 2.58 6.93 27.27
N SER A 27 2.90 5.80 27.89
CA SER A 27 2.16 4.55 27.91
C SER A 27 0.63 4.71 28.02
N SER A 28 -0.10 4.27 26.99
CA SER A 28 -1.48 3.78 27.01
C SER A 28 -1.82 3.03 25.70
N PRO A 29 -2.87 2.18 25.67
CA PRO A 29 -2.78 0.83 25.13
C PRO A 29 -3.09 0.69 23.63
N ARG A 30 -2.44 -0.27 22.96
CA ARG A 30 -2.88 -0.94 21.72
C ARG A 30 -3.00 -0.12 20.42
N THR A 31 -2.26 0.96 20.22
CA THR A 31 -2.28 1.66 18.92
C THR A 31 -1.58 0.82 17.85
N LEU A 32 -2.30 0.44 16.79
CA LEU A 32 -1.72 -0.30 15.66
C LEU A 32 -0.62 0.56 15.01
N THR A 33 0.60 0.05 15.00
CA THR A 33 1.74 0.72 14.34
C THR A 33 2.21 -0.15 13.18
N PRO A 34 1.54 -0.08 12.01
CA PRO A 34 1.88 -0.92 10.86
C PRO A 34 3.35 -0.78 10.44
N PRO A 35 4.00 -1.89 10.04
CA PRO A 35 5.18 -1.77 9.21
C PRO A 35 4.81 -1.16 7.84
N PRO A 36 5.73 -0.46 7.17
CA PRO A 36 5.51 -0.02 5.80
C PRO A 36 5.24 -1.21 4.89
N VAL A 37 4.23 -1.10 4.03
CA VAL A 37 3.85 -2.15 3.08
C VAL A 37 3.97 -1.62 1.67
N GLU A 38 4.78 -2.28 0.84
CA GLU A 38 4.87 -1.97 -0.58
C GLU A 38 3.76 -2.67 -1.36
N MET A 39 3.04 -1.92 -2.20
CA MET A 39 1.91 -2.43 -2.95
C MET A 39 1.88 -1.86 -4.36
N PRO A 40 1.80 -2.70 -5.42
CA PRO A 40 1.67 -2.21 -6.78
C PRO A 40 0.46 -1.32 -6.95
N LEU A 41 0.66 -0.21 -7.66
CA LEU A 41 -0.40 0.76 -7.90
C LEU A 41 -1.57 0.12 -8.65
N TYR A 42 -1.28 -0.71 -9.67
CA TYR A 42 -2.32 -1.39 -10.44
C TYR A 42 -3.24 -2.26 -9.56
N ALA A 43 -2.70 -2.92 -8.53
CA ALA A 43 -3.46 -3.84 -7.69
C ALA A 43 -4.40 -3.06 -6.75
N LEU A 44 -3.92 -1.96 -6.16
CA LEU A 44 -4.75 -1.05 -5.36
C LEU A 44 -5.92 -0.45 -6.14
N MET A 45 -5.73 -0.21 -7.44
CA MET A 45 -6.77 0.37 -8.30
C MET A 45 -7.74 -0.67 -8.86
N ARG A 46 -7.28 -1.90 -9.08
CA ARG A 46 -8.08 -2.98 -9.71
C ARG A 46 -8.90 -3.76 -8.70
N ASP A 47 -8.33 -4.08 -7.55
CA ASP A 47 -8.94 -4.98 -6.56
C ASP A 47 -8.64 -4.49 -5.14
N ASP A 48 -9.29 -3.38 -4.80
CA ASP A 48 -9.16 -2.72 -3.50
C ASP A 48 -9.61 -3.61 -2.34
N THR A 49 -10.64 -4.42 -2.56
CA THR A 49 -11.20 -5.32 -1.55
C THR A 49 -10.21 -6.41 -1.19
N HIS A 50 -9.60 -7.06 -2.19
CA HIS A 50 -8.55 -8.05 -1.91
C HIS A 50 -7.33 -7.43 -1.23
N CYS A 51 -6.91 -6.24 -1.68
CA CYS A 51 -5.84 -5.49 -1.01
C CYS A 51 -6.21 -5.17 0.45
N ALA A 52 -7.46 -4.80 0.72
CA ALA A 52 -7.91 -4.50 2.07
C ALA A 52 -7.80 -5.72 2.99
N TRP A 53 -8.29 -6.87 2.54
CA TRP A 53 -8.16 -8.13 3.28
C TRP A 53 -6.71 -8.49 3.58
N TYR A 54 -5.83 -8.42 2.58
CA TYR A 54 -4.40 -8.68 2.74
C TYR A 54 -3.75 -7.73 3.76
N LEU A 55 -4.05 -6.43 3.69
CA LEU A 55 -3.46 -5.44 4.58
C LEU A 55 -3.97 -5.56 6.02
N VAL A 56 -5.25 -5.88 6.21
CA VAL A 56 -5.81 -6.15 7.56
C VAL A 56 -5.15 -7.39 8.16
N ASP A 57 -4.97 -8.45 7.37
CA ASP A 57 -4.30 -9.66 7.82
C ASP A 57 -2.85 -9.38 8.27
N GLN A 58 -2.10 -8.63 7.46
CA GLN A 58 -0.73 -8.19 7.77
C GLN A 58 -0.66 -7.32 9.04
N LEU A 59 -1.59 -6.37 9.20
CA LEU A 59 -1.66 -5.50 10.38
C LEU A 59 -1.91 -6.28 11.68
N LEU A 60 -2.72 -7.34 11.59
CA LEU A 60 -3.12 -8.14 12.73
C LEU A 60 -2.17 -9.30 13.01
N GLU A 61 -1.21 -9.62 12.14
CA GLU A 61 -0.26 -10.72 12.32
C GLU A 61 0.50 -10.63 13.66
N ALA A 62 1.12 -9.47 13.95
CA ALA A 62 1.84 -9.27 15.20
C ALA A 62 0.92 -9.26 16.44
N PRO A 63 -0.23 -8.55 16.45
CA PRO A 63 -1.22 -8.67 17.52
C PRO A 63 -1.75 -10.09 17.75
N ARG A 64 -1.96 -10.89 16.69
CA ARG A 64 -2.38 -12.30 16.78
C ARG A 64 -1.32 -13.15 17.44
N ALA A 65 -0.07 -12.99 17.04
CA ALA A 65 1.06 -13.69 17.66
C ALA A 65 1.20 -13.34 19.16
N ALA A 66 0.82 -12.11 19.55
CA ALA A 66 0.79 -11.66 20.95
C ALA A 66 -0.48 -12.05 21.72
N GLY A 67 -1.45 -12.74 21.09
CA GLY A 67 -2.73 -13.11 21.71
C GLY A 67 -3.66 -11.92 22.00
N ALA A 68 -3.49 -10.81 21.29
CA ALA A 68 -4.12 -9.51 21.59
C ALA A 68 -5.19 -9.08 20.56
N VAL A 69 -5.77 -10.01 19.79
CA VAL A 69 -6.85 -9.66 18.85
C VAL A 69 -8.18 -9.61 19.59
N ALA A 70 -8.62 -8.38 19.85
CA ALA A 70 -10.00 -8.07 20.20
C ALA A 70 -10.72 -7.55 18.95
N ARG A 71 -12.04 -7.69 18.91
CA ARG A 71 -12.87 -7.22 17.80
C ARG A 71 -12.67 -5.73 17.50
N GLU A 72 -12.40 -4.95 18.54
CA GLU A 72 -12.12 -3.52 18.43
C GLU A 72 -10.83 -3.26 17.63
N LEU A 73 -9.81 -4.12 17.79
CA LEU A 73 -8.56 -4.01 17.06
C LEU A 73 -8.72 -4.38 15.58
N GLU A 74 -9.57 -5.37 15.27
CA GLU A 74 -9.89 -5.73 13.89
C GLU A 74 -10.60 -4.56 13.18
N MET A 75 -11.59 -3.95 13.84
CA MET A 75 -12.27 -2.77 13.31
C MET A 75 -11.32 -1.59 13.11
N GLU A 76 -10.40 -1.35 14.05
CA GLU A 76 -9.38 -0.31 13.92
C GLU A 76 -8.46 -0.58 12.71
N ALA A 77 -8.03 -1.84 12.52
CA ALA A 77 -7.23 -2.24 11.38
C ALA A 77 -7.98 -2.01 10.06
N GLU A 78 -9.25 -2.41 9.97
CA GLU A 78 -10.08 -2.19 8.78
C GLU A 78 -10.18 -0.71 8.41
N VAL A 79 -10.48 0.16 9.38
CA VAL A 79 -10.58 1.61 9.15
C VAL A 79 -9.24 2.16 8.64
N LEU A 80 -8.13 1.82 9.29
CA LEU A 80 -6.79 2.26 8.87
C LEU A 80 -6.45 1.83 7.45
N VAL A 81 -6.81 0.60 7.07
CA VAL A 81 -6.56 0.07 5.73
C VAL A 81 -7.39 0.80 4.68
N TRP A 82 -8.68 1.00 4.93
CA TRP A 82 -9.53 1.72 4.00
C TRP A 82 -9.09 3.19 3.83
N GLU A 83 -8.60 3.83 4.88
CA GLU A 83 -7.99 5.15 4.76
C GLU A 83 -6.74 5.15 3.85
N GLN A 84 -5.87 4.14 3.95
CA GLN A 84 -4.70 4.04 3.05
C GLN A 84 -5.11 3.78 1.60
N ILE A 85 -6.12 2.94 1.38
CA ILE A 85 -6.65 2.66 0.04
C ILE A 85 -7.27 3.93 -0.56
N ASP A 86 -8.02 4.71 0.22
CA ASP A 86 -8.58 5.98 -0.26
C ASP A 86 -7.48 6.98 -0.63
N ARG A 87 -6.43 7.10 0.20
CA ARG A 87 -5.24 7.92 -0.15
C ARG A 87 -4.60 7.45 -1.46
N ALA A 88 -4.45 6.14 -1.66
CA ALA A 88 -3.91 5.60 -2.91
C ALA A 88 -4.80 5.90 -4.12
N LYS A 89 -6.13 5.88 -3.96
CA LYS A 89 -7.08 6.26 -5.02
C LYS A 89 -7.05 7.76 -5.32
N MET A 90 -6.95 8.58 -4.29
CA MET A 90 -6.75 10.03 -4.44
C MET A 90 -5.45 10.32 -5.19
N PHE A 91 -4.36 9.63 -4.85
CA PHE A 91 -3.10 9.70 -5.60
C PHE A 91 -3.30 9.27 -7.06
N GLY A 92 -3.99 8.15 -7.33
CA GLY A 92 -4.27 7.70 -8.70
C GLY A 92 -5.05 8.72 -9.53
N ARG A 93 -6.01 9.43 -8.92
CA ARG A 93 -6.72 10.55 -9.55
C ARG A 93 -5.80 11.73 -9.83
N ALA A 94 -4.98 12.13 -8.85
CA ALA A 94 -4.04 13.23 -9.01
C ALA A 94 -2.98 12.93 -10.08
N LEU A 95 -2.54 11.68 -10.16
CA LEU A 95 -1.64 11.18 -11.20
C LEU A 95 -2.27 11.32 -12.59
N ALA A 96 -3.54 10.92 -12.75
CA ALA A 96 -4.25 11.08 -14.02
C ALA A 96 -4.38 12.56 -14.44
N LEU A 97 -4.62 13.47 -13.47
CA LEU A 97 -4.66 14.91 -13.74
C LEU A 97 -3.28 15.45 -14.15
N LEU A 98 -2.21 15.01 -13.48
CA LEU A 98 -0.85 15.40 -13.80
C LEU A 98 -0.51 15.05 -15.26
N PHE A 99 -0.84 13.83 -15.69
CA PHE A 99 -0.65 13.40 -17.08
C PHE A 99 -1.64 14.02 -18.09
N GLY A 100 -2.74 14.59 -17.62
CA GLY A 100 -3.59 15.45 -18.45
C GLY A 100 -2.92 16.78 -18.81
N SER A 101 -1.95 17.23 -18.00
CA SER A 101 -1.21 18.48 -18.20
C SER A 101 0.21 18.30 -18.72
N ALA A 102 0.81 17.12 -18.57
CA ALA A 102 2.18 16.80 -18.95
C ALA A 102 2.25 15.43 -19.65
N SER A 103 3.09 15.31 -20.69
CA SER A 103 3.27 14.04 -21.40
C SER A 103 4.22 13.07 -20.71
N ASP A 104 5.07 13.58 -19.82
CA ASP A 104 6.07 12.79 -19.09
C ASP A 104 6.22 13.34 -17.67
N VAL A 105 6.36 12.44 -16.69
CA VAL A 105 6.54 12.80 -15.27
C VAL A 105 7.85 12.21 -14.74
N GLY A 106 8.62 13.04 -14.04
CA GLY A 106 9.87 12.63 -13.40
C GLY A 106 9.65 11.78 -12.15
N GLU A 107 10.68 11.05 -11.70
CA GLU A 107 10.55 10.25 -10.47
C GLU A 107 10.40 11.11 -9.22
N ASP A 108 11.05 12.27 -9.17
CA ASP A 108 10.97 13.19 -8.03
C ASP A 108 9.58 13.81 -7.92
N GLU A 109 8.99 14.22 -9.04
CA GLU A 109 7.60 14.72 -9.10
C GLU A 109 6.61 13.65 -8.65
N LEU A 110 6.82 12.40 -9.07
CA LEU A 110 5.97 11.28 -8.66
C LEU A 110 6.09 11.00 -7.15
N ARG A 111 7.30 11.10 -6.60
CA ARG A 111 7.56 10.92 -5.17
C ARG A 111 6.95 12.04 -4.35
N GLU A 112 7.06 13.28 -4.82
CA GLU A 112 6.44 14.44 -4.18
C GLU A 112 4.92 14.33 -4.21
N LEU A 113 4.34 13.92 -5.34
CA LEU A 113 2.92 13.64 -5.46
C LEU A 113 2.46 12.52 -4.50
N ALA A 114 3.23 11.44 -4.35
CA ALA A 114 2.89 10.39 -3.38
C ALA A 114 2.91 10.95 -1.94
N ALA A 115 3.92 11.75 -1.62
CA ALA A 115 4.09 12.35 -0.29
C ALA A 115 2.96 13.32 0.08
N THR A 116 2.42 14.12 -0.86
CA THR A 116 1.28 15.00 -0.59
C THR A 116 0.00 14.24 -0.23
N HIS A 117 -0.10 12.98 -0.66
CA HIS A 117 -1.18 12.07 -0.28
C HIS A 117 -0.85 11.18 0.93
N GLY A 118 0.29 11.42 1.61
CA GLY A 118 0.71 10.65 2.79
C GLY A 118 1.18 9.23 2.46
N LEU A 119 1.65 9.00 1.23
CA LEU A 119 2.15 7.72 0.73
C LEU A 119 3.65 7.85 0.43
N GLY A 120 4.37 6.73 0.45
CA GLY A 120 5.71 6.66 -0.13
C GLY A 120 5.65 6.17 -1.58
N LEU A 121 6.69 6.48 -2.35
CA LEU A 121 6.94 5.84 -3.63
C LEU A 121 8.06 4.81 -3.42
N ALA A 122 7.81 3.55 -3.78
CA ALA A 122 8.84 2.52 -3.69
C ALA A 122 9.99 2.85 -4.66
N ALA A 123 11.23 2.61 -4.23
CA ALA A 123 12.38 2.77 -5.11
C ALA A 123 12.23 1.83 -6.33
N PRO A 124 12.58 2.26 -7.55
CA PRO A 124 12.60 1.37 -8.68
C PRO A 124 13.58 0.23 -8.38
N VAL A 125 13.07 -0.97 -8.17
CA VAL A 125 13.92 -2.15 -8.08
C VAL A 125 14.49 -2.34 -9.49
N GLY A 126 15.77 -1.97 -9.65
CA GLY A 126 16.50 -2.16 -10.90
C GLY A 126 16.62 -3.65 -11.20
N GLY A 127 15.64 -4.19 -11.91
CA GLY A 127 15.53 -5.61 -12.23
C GLY A 127 14.10 -6.10 -12.09
N LEU A 128 13.57 -6.62 -13.19
CA LEU A 128 12.30 -7.35 -13.33
C LEU A 128 11.80 -7.96 -12.00
N LEU A 129 10.65 -7.46 -11.54
CA LEU A 129 9.68 -8.10 -10.64
C LEU A 129 10.26 -8.99 -9.51
N PRO A 130 10.25 -8.50 -8.27
CA PRO A 130 10.11 -9.40 -7.14
C PRO A 130 9.00 -8.93 -6.19
N ALA A 131 7.83 -9.58 -6.25
CA ALA A 131 7.02 -9.93 -5.06
C ALA A 131 5.62 -10.45 -5.42
N VAL A 132 4.94 -9.93 -6.44
CA VAL A 132 3.51 -10.26 -6.66
C VAL A 132 3.28 -11.51 -7.50
N GLN A 133 4.34 -12.09 -8.07
CA GLN A 133 4.22 -13.26 -8.93
C GLN A 133 4.16 -14.61 -8.19
N ARG A 134 4.40 -14.65 -6.86
CA ARG A 134 4.30 -15.91 -6.11
C ARG A 134 2.88 -16.32 -5.74
N GLN A 135 1.93 -15.39 -5.67
CA GLN A 135 0.61 -15.69 -5.10
C GLN A 135 -0.48 -15.96 -6.15
N TYR A 136 -0.25 -15.65 -7.42
CA TYR A 136 -1.22 -15.91 -8.51
C TYR A 136 -0.99 -17.23 -9.26
N HIS A 137 -0.04 -18.06 -8.84
CA HIS A 137 0.24 -19.34 -9.51
C HIS A 137 -0.43 -20.57 -8.83
N GLU A 138 -1.13 -20.41 -7.71
CA GLU A 138 -1.67 -21.57 -6.96
C GLU A 138 -3.16 -21.89 -7.15
N ASP A 139 -3.91 -21.16 -8.00
CA ASP A 139 -5.33 -21.48 -8.27
C ASP A 139 -5.61 -21.79 -9.74
N VAL A 140 -4.88 -22.76 -10.30
CA VAL A 140 -5.38 -23.52 -11.46
C VAL A 140 -5.76 -24.90 -10.95
N PRO A 141 -7.06 -25.20 -10.72
CA PRO A 141 -7.47 -26.57 -10.44
C PRO A 141 -7.08 -27.42 -11.64
N ALA A 142 -6.29 -28.46 -11.40
CA ALA A 142 -5.96 -29.48 -12.37
C ALA A 142 -7.25 -30.18 -12.82
N VAL A 143 -7.87 -29.66 -13.89
CA VAL A 143 -8.87 -30.41 -14.65
C VAL A 143 -8.09 -31.30 -15.61
N LEU A 144 -7.78 -32.49 -15.13
CA LEU A 144 -7.39 -33.67 -15.90
C LEU A 144 -8.02 -34.86 -15.18
N ALA A 145 -8.56 -35.90 -15.79
CA ALA A 145 -8.92 -36.25 -17.16
C ALA A 145 -9.53 -37.66 -17.00
#